data_AF-A0A3L8DTX3-F1
#
_entry.id   AF-A0A3L8DTX3-F1
#
_cell.length_a   1.000
_cell.length_b   1.000
_cell.length_c   1.000
_cell.angle_alpha   90.00
_cell.angle_beta   90.00
_cell.angle_gamma   90.00
#
_symmetry.space_group_name_H-M   'P 1'
#
loop_
_entity.id
_entity.type
_entity.pdbx_description
1 polymer ?
#
loop_
_entity_poly.entity_id
_entity_poly.type
_entity_poly.pdbx_seq_one_letter_code
_entity_poly.pdbx_strand_id
1 'polypeptide(L)'
;MFVQGLIPFFLIAHINLEHGPKLKNANKYIFTVNMNIMWTRESINPFGFRVLSQLHCIPKRNHSEAESNILSCSLKHNESINYGKNELDDNLINWRKDVTNEPIELVFKQEEGIEKMIVRQQIKTYDLNVLRLIAEQLHTGNDFSDVGNGTFEDVARSIIGKCRVVFKITRRPENTKRNRRNFNLYLLPPSLNLKDNETIVIDKTTDLNHCTCYAEKYYCKYGNTVVCENQQADLESMTSRMEISKTSFVSSTTRKGTIKQNSQTYNVVETITLTLEDVQIATNDPPAIVNPGKTKILANYDVKNILIDDEQL
;
A
#
# COMPACT_ATOMS: atom_id res chain seq x y z
N MET A 1 7.40 -25.69 17.79
CA MET A 1 6.51 -24.81 17.00
C MET A 1 7.27 -23.50 16.86
N PHE A 2 7.86 -23.23 15.69
CA PHE A 2 8.68 -22.03 15.49
C PHE A 2 7.84 -21.02 14.74
N VAL A 3 7.37 -20.00 15.46
CA VAL A 3 6.72 -18.82 14.89
C VAL A 3 7.83 -17.96 14.28
N GLN A 4 7.75 -17.68 12.99
CA GLN A 4 8.63 -16.73 12.31
C GLN A 4 7.88 -15.38 12.23
N GLY A 5 8.25 -14.39 13.04
CA GLY A 5 7.80 -12.98 12.97
C GLY A 5 8.98 -12.08 12.58
N LEU A 6 8.88 -10.83 12.10
CA LEU A 6 7.88 -9.80 12.30
C LEU A 6 7.70 -8.97 11.01
N ILE A 7 6.56 -9.06 10.33
CA ILE A 7 6.06 -7.91 9.53
C ILE A 7 5.24 -7.10 10.52
N PRO A 8 5.71 -5.92 11.00
CA PRO A 8 4.97 -5.13 11.96
C PRO A 8 3.59 -4.85 11.41
N PHE A 9 2.59 -5.19 12.21
CA PHE A 9 1.18 -4.94 11.98
C PHE A 9 0.44 -5.71 10.87
N PHE A 10 1.12 -6.45 9.99
CA PHE A 10 0.42 -7.16 8.91
C PHE A 10 0.87 -8.60 8.76
N LEU A 11 0.10 -9.45 9.45
CA LEU A 11 -0.19 -10.82 9.08
C LEU A 11 1.02 -11.75 9.03
N ILE A 12 1.18 -12.53 10.10
CA ILE A 12 2.01 -13.73 10.04
C ILE A 12 1.16 -14.86 9.48
N ALA A 13 1.63 -15.45 8.39
CA ALA A 13 1.00 -16.64 7.86
C ALA A 13 1.66 -17.92 8.40
N HIS A 14 0.85 -18.86 8.89
CA HIS A 14 1.26 -20.23 9.20
C HIS A 14 0.76 -21.16 8.09
N ILE A 15 1.67 -21.91 7.45
CA ILE A 15 1.33 -22.87 6.40
C ILE A 15 1.17 -24.25 7.04
N ASN A 16 0.04 -24.92 6.79
CA ASN A 16 -0.19 -26.28 7.29
C ASN A 16 0.63 -27.28 6.47
N LEU A 17 1.77 -27.71 7.02
CA LEU A 17 2.66 -28.69 6.39
C LEU A 17 2.40 -30.07 6.97
N GLU A 18 1.41 -30.79 6.45
CA GLU A 18 1.14 -32.14 6.93
C GLU A 18 2.26 -33.14 6.56
N HIS A 19 3.08 -32.88 5.52
CA HIS A 19 4.08 -33.85 5.03
C HIS A 19 5.35 -33.22 4.37
N GLY A 20 6.09 -32.32 5.04
CA GLY A 20 7.29 -31.70 4.44
C GLY A 20 8.34 -31.16 5.42
N PRO A 21 9.61 -30.97 4.97
CA PRO A 21 10.76 -30.73 5.84
C PRO A 21 10.67 -29.40 6.61
N LYS A 22 11.25 -29.39 7.83
CA LYS A 22 11.37 -28.23 8.72
C LYS A 22 11.95 -27.03 7.96
N LEU A 23 11.17 -25.96 7.79
CA LEU A 23 11.48 -24.79 6.95
C LEU A 23 12.78 -24.07 7.35
N LYS A 24 13.80 -24.12 6.48
CA LYS A 24 14.87 -23.11 6.44
C LYS A 24 14.46 -21.83 5.69
N ASN A 25 13.37 -21.85 4.91
CA ASN A 25 13.01 -20.76 3.99
C ASN A 25 11.96 -19.82 4.61
N ALA A 26 11.90 -18.57 4.16
CA ALA A 26 10.89 -17.59 4.59
C ALA A 26 9.56 -17.80 3.84
N ASN A 27 8.45 -17.27 4.36
CA ASN A 27 7.18 -17.25 3.65
C ASN A 27 7.17 -16.17 2.57
N LYS A 28 6.71 -16.53 1.37
CA LYS A 28 6.45 -15.61 0.26
C LYS A 28 4.97 -15.27 0.22
N TYR A 29 4.66 -13.98 0.26
CA TYR A 29 3.32 -13.44 0.14
C TYR A 29 3.07 -13.00 -1.30
N ILE A 30 1.93 -13.38 -1.86
CA ILE A 30 1.53 -13.03 -3.22
C ILE A 30 0.23 -12.24 -3.14
N PHE A 31 0.29 -10.97 -3.57
CA PHE A 31 -0.88 -10.10 -3.60
C PHE A 31 -1.26 -9.73 -5.03
N THR A 32 -2.55 -9.66 -5.31
CA THR A 32 -3.07 -8.95 -6.48
C THR A 32 -3.10 -7.45 -6.18
N VAL A 33 -2.50 -6.66 -7.07
CA VAL A 33 -2.60 -5.20 -7.10
C VAL A 33 -3.59 -4.82 -8.18
N ASN A 34 -4.62 -4.06 -7.82
CA ASN A 34 -5.57 -3.47 -8.75
C ASN A 34 -5.66 -1.98 -8.51
N MET A 35 -5.12 -1.18 -9.43
CA MET A 35 -5.29 0.26 -9.44
C MET A 35 -6.23 0.66 -10.55
N ASN A 36 -7.12 1.59 -10.28
CA ASN A 36 -8.02 2.16 -11.25
C ASN A 36 -8.09 3.67 -11.05
N ILE A 37 -7.79 4.42 -12.10
CA ILE A 37 -8.02 5.87 -12.13
C ILE A 37 -9.05 6.15 -13.20
N MET A 38 -10.09 6.86 -12.81
CA MET A 38 -11.20 7.22 -13.68
C MET A 38 -11.39 8.73 -13.66
N TRP A 39 -11.42 9.33 -14.85
CA TRP A 39 -11.78 10.71 -15.09
C TRP A 39 -13.20 10.79 -15.66
N THR A 40 -14.02 11.65 -15.07
CA THR A 40 -15.38 11.91 -15.54
C THR A 40 -15.63 13.40 -15.68
N ARG A 41 -16.45 13.75 -16.66
CA ARG A 41 -16.97 15.12 -16.87
C ARG A 41 -18.42 14.99 -17.32
N GLU A 42 -19.21 16.02 -17.08
CA GLU A 42 -20.56 16.09 -17.64
C GLU A 42 -20.49 15.95 -19.17
N SER A 43 -21.43 15.16 -19.72
CA SER A 43 -21.62 14.94 -21.15
C SER A 43 -20.50 14.21 -21.91
N ILE A 44 -19.54 13.57 -21.22
CA ILE A 44 -18.48 12.77 -21.84
C ILE A 44 -18.38 11.39 -21.19
N ASN A 45 -18.09 10.38 -22.02
CA ASN A 45 -17.84 9.03 -21.55
C ASN A 45 -16.61 9.00 -20.62
N PRO A 46 -16.71 8.34 -19.45
CA PRO A 46 -15.56 8.16 -18.57
C PRO A 46 -14.36 7.58 -19.32
N PHE A 47 -13.19 8.13 -19.06
CA PHE A 47 -11.93 7.55 -19.49
C PHE A 47 -11.03 7.33 -18.28
N GLY A 48 -10.04 6.47 -18.43
CA GLY A 48 -9.29 5.99 -17.30
C GLY A 48 -8.18 5.05 -17.67
N PHE A 49 -7.43 4.65 -16.66
CA PHE A 49 -6.51 3.53 -16.78
C PHE A 49 -6.62 2.62 -15.57
N ARG A 50 -6.36 1.35 -15.83
CA ARG A 50 -6.32 0.29 -14.85
C ARG A 50 -4.96 -0.38 -14.90
N VAL A 51 -4.40 -0.66 -13.74
CA VAL A 51 -3.20 -1.47 -13.57
C VAL A 51 -3.59 -2.73 -12.80
N LEU A 52 -3.27 -3.88 -13.38
CA LEU A 52 -3.32 -5.17 -12.73
C LEU A 52 -1.90 -5.71 -12.62
N SER A 53 -1.49 -6.15 -11.43
CA SER A 53 -0.16 -6.70 -11.20
C SER A 53 -0.19 -7.66 -10.03
N GLN A 54 0.88 -8.43 -9.85
CA GLN A 54 1.13 -9.24 -8.68
C GLN A 54 2.33 -8.68 -7.89
N LEU A 55 2.10 -8.33 -6.63
CA LEU A 55 3.17 -7.97 -5.70
C LEU A 55 3.63 -9.23 -4.97
N HIS A 56 4.88 -9.62 -5.21
CA HIS A 56 5.51 -10.75 -4.51
C HIS A 56 6.44 -10.22 -3.44
N CYS A 57 6.19 -10.58 -2.18
CA CYS A 57 6.95 -10.12 -1.03
C CYS A 57 7.57 -11.26 -0.23
N ILE A 58 8.82 -11.11 0.18
CA ILE A 58 9.58 -12.09 0.99
C ILE A 58 10.25 -11.34 2.15
N PRO A 59 10.01 -11.74 3.42
CA PRO A 59 10.73 -11.20 4.56
C PRO A 59 12.23 -11.51 4.45
N LYS A 60 13.08 -10.50 4.64
CA LYS A 60 14.53 -10.64 4.50
C LYS A 60 15.17 -10.94 5.84
N ARG A 61 15.63 -12.16 6.08
CA ARG A 61 16.29 -12.48 7.37
C ARG A 61 17.68 -11.85 7.46
N ASN A 62 17.98 -11.20 8.58
CA ASN A 62 19.35 -10.84 8.92
C ASN A 62 20.01 -12.02 9.64
N HIS A 63 21.29 -12.28 9.35
CA HIS A 63 22.02 -13.45 9.88
C HIS A 63 22.14 -13.48 11.42
N SER A 64 21.86 -12.37 12.10
CA SER A 64 21.99 -12.18 13.55
C SER A 64 20.66 -12.05 14.31
N GLU A 65 19.52 -11.95 13.62
CA GLU A 65 18.22 -11.71 14.26
C GLU A 65 17.22 -12.82 13.94
N ALA A 66 16.52 -13.31 14.96
CA ALA A 66 15.45 -14.30 14.80
C ALA A 66 14.24 -13.74 14.05
N GLU A 67 14.13 -12.41 13.98
CA GLU A 67 13.01 -11.68 13.43
C GLU A 67 13.52 -10.57 12.50
N SER A 68 12.85 -10.35 11.36
CA SER A 68 13.19 -9.27 10.44
C SER A 68 12.01 -8.35 10.22
N ASN A 69 12.24 -7.05 10.38
CA ASN A 69 11.31 -5.97 10.08
C ASN A 69 11.35 -5.49 8.62
N ILE A 70 12.01 -6.25 7.73
CA ILE A 70 12.21 -5.87 6.33
C ILE A 70 11.43 -6.81 5.42
N LEU A 71 10.53 -6.24 4.62
CA LEU A 71 9.78 -6.96 3.59
C LEU A 71 10.28 -6.52 2.21
N SER A 72 10.93 -7.44 1.48
CA SER A 72 11.38 -7.18 0.12
C SER A 72 10.31 -7.60 -0.87
N CYS A 73 9.87 -6.67 -1.72
CA CYS A 73 8.76 -6.85 -2.65
C CYS A 73 9.18 -6.54 -4.08
N SER A 74 8.55 -7.20 -5.05
CA SER A 74 8.68 -6.87 -6.48
C SER A 74 7.36 -7.11 -7.19
N LEU A 75 7.06 -6.26 -8.17
CA LEU A 75 5.92 -6.43 -9.06
C LEU A 75 6.24 -7.46 -10.15
N LYS A 76 5.21 -8.23 -10.52
CA LYS A 76 5.23 -9.27 -11.56
C LYS A 76 3.91 -9.21 -12.34
N HIS A 77 3.92 -9.71 -13.58
CA HIS A 77 2.73 -9.83 -14.42
C HIS A 77 1.94 -8.52 -14.55
N ASN A 78 2.63 -7.43 -14.91
CA ASN A 78 2.03 -6.10 -15.02
C ASN A 78 1.20 -6.00 -16.31
N GLU A 79 -0.08 -5.72 -16.16
CA GLU A 79 -1.00 -5.39 -17.24
C GLU A 79 -1.58 -4.00 -17.00
N SER A 80 -1.39 -3.11 -17.99
CA SER A 80 -1.98 -1.77 -17.97
C SER A 80 -2.99 -1.66 -19.11
N ILE A 81 -4.22 -1.28 -18.77
CA ILE A 81 -5.35 -1.17 -19.69
C ILE A 81 -5.92 0.23 -19.57
N ASN A 82 -5.93 0.99 -20.66
CA ASN A 82 -6.70 2.24 -20.72
C ASN A 82 -8.10 1.96 -21.24
N TYR A 83 -9.07 2.75 -20.77
CA TYR A 83 -10.43 2.72 -21.27
C TYR A 83 -10.95 4.14 -21.49
N GLY A 84 -11.90 4.30 -22.40
CA GLY A 84 -12.42 5.59 -22.84
C GLY A 84 -11.70 6.16 -24.08
N LYS A 85 -12.21 7.28 -24.58
CA LYS A 85 -11.78 7.92 -25.83
C LYS A 85 -11.17 9.28 -25.54
N ASN A 86 -10.10 9.64 -26.26
CA ASN A 86 -9.46 10.95 -26.13
C ASN A 86 -10.30 12.02 -26.86
N GLU A 87 -10.52 13.19 -26.24
CA GLU A 87 -11.38 14.26 -26.78
C GLU A 87 -10.88 14.87 -28.10
N LEU A 88 -9.58 14.76 -28.39
CA LEU A 88 -8.95 15.44 -29.53
C LEU A 88 -8.94 14.62 -30.83
N ASP A 89 -9.10 13.30 -30.78
CA ASP A 89 -8.83 12.47 -31.97
C ASP A 89 -9.63 11.16 -32.05
N ASP A 90 -10.62 10.95 -31.17
CA ASP A 90 -11.50 9.75 -31.09
C ASP A 90 -10.78 8.38 -31.01
N ASN A 91 -9.45 8.40 -30.93
CA ASN A 91 -8.57 7.26 -30.79
C ASN A 91 -8.57 6.77 -29.34
N LEU A 92 -8.67 5.45 -29.15
CA LEU A 92 -8.35 4.79 -27.88
C LEU A 92 -6.91 5.14 -27.53
N ILE A 93 -6.68 5.75 -26.36
CA ILE A 93 -5.32 5.98 -25.84
C ILE A 93 -4.74 4.61 -25.50
N ASN A 94 -4.13 3.93 -26.45
CA ASN A 94 -3.53 2.62 -26.22
C ASN A 94 -2.06 2.79 -25.82
N TRP A 95 -1.80 3.52 -24.74
CA TRP A 95 -0.48 3.56 -24.12
C TRP A 95 -0.40 2.51 -23.02
N ARG A 96 0.23 1.37 -23.32
CA ARG A 96 0.74 0.49 -22.29
C ARG A 96 1.90 1.20 -21.61
N LYS A 97 1.69 1.65 -20.38
CA LYS A 97 2.80 2.05 -19.53
C LYS A 97 3.10 0.88 -18.62
N ASP A 98 4.17 0.16 -18.93
CA ASP A 98 4.67 -0.88 -18.04
C ASP A 98 4.92 -0.23 -16.68
N VAL A 99 4.24 -0.74 -15.66
CA VAL A 99 4.59 -0.41 -14.29
C VAL A 99 5.96 -1.00 -14.01
N THR A 100 6.74 -0.29 -13.19
CA THR A 100 8.09 -0.71 -12.81
C THR A 100 8.12 -2.14 -12.26
N ASN A 101 9.19 -2.87 -12.59
CA ASN A 101 9.53 -4.16 -11.98
C ASN A 101 10.68 -4.02 -10.97
N GLU A 102 11.07 -2.79 -10.65
CA GLU A 102 12.13 -2.49 -9.68
C GLU A 102 11.71 -3.03 -8.29
N PRO A 103 12.59 -3.78 -7.61
CA PRO A 103 12.31 -4.25 -6.27
C PRO A 103 12.34 -3.10 -5.26
N ILE A 104 11.56 -3.25 -4.19
CA ILE A 104 11.52 -2.35 -3.04
C ILE A 104 11.70 -3.14 -1.76
N GLU A 105 12.34 -2.55 -0.76
CA GLU A 105 12.29 -3.07 0.60
C GLU A 105 11.49 -2.10 1.47
N LEU A 106 10.51 -2.63 2.18
CA LEU A 106 9.72 -1.90 3.16
C LEU A 106 10.32 -2.20 4.52
N VAL A 107 10.89 -1.17 5.16
CA VAL A 107 11.40 -1.28 6.52
C VAL A 107 10.34 -0.76 7.45
N PHE A 108 9.90 -1.64 8.34
CA PHE A 108 8.87 -1.32 9.29
C PHE A 108 9.47 -0.98 10.63
N LYS A 109 8.85 -0.01 11.31
CA LYS A 109 9.07 0.25 12.73
C LYS A 109 7.85 -0.27 13.48
N GLN A 110 8.11 -0.92 14.59
CA GLN A 110 7.06 -1.41 15.49
C GLN A 110 6.09 -0.26 15.80
N GLU A 111 4.78 -0.55 15.79
CA GLU A 111 3.69 0.39 16.11
C GLU A 111 3.48 1.54 15.10
N GLU A 112 4.49 1.97 14.34
CA GLU A 112 4.36 3.06 13.37
C GLU A 112 4.10 2.60 11.92
N GLY A 113 4.25 1.30 11.63
CA GLY A 113 4.14 0.75 10.27
C GLY A 113 5.41 0.98 9.44
N ILE A 114 5.29 1.34 8.16
CA ILE A 114 6.42 1.57 7.27
C ILE A 114 7.15 2.86 7.67
N GLU A 115 8.38 2.73 8.14
CA GLU A 115 9.24 3.85 8.51
C GLU A 115 9.94 4.43 7.29
N LYS A 116 10.51 3.54 6.46
CA LYS A 116 11.29 3.90 5.28
C LYS A 116 11.16 2.85 4.20
N MET A 117 11.42 3.27 2.97
CA MET A 117 11.50 2.42 1.79
C MET A 117 12.92 2.44 1.28
N ILE A 118 13.46 1.27 0.93
CA ILE A 118 14.70 1.14 0.17
C ILE A 118 14.31 0.86 -1.27
N VAL A 119 14.87 1.64 -2.19
CA VAL A 119 14.58 1.58 -3.63
C VAL A 119 15.88 1.79 -4.39
N ARG A 120 15.88 1.59 -5.71
CA ARG A 120 17.01 2.00 -6.55
C ARG A 120 17.22 3.51 -6.47
N GLN A 121 18.46 3.97 -6.25
CA GLN A 121 18.78 5.38 -6.03
C GLN A 121 18.28 6.30 -7.16
N GLN A 122 18.43 5.86 -8.41
CA GLN A 122 18.04 6.61 -9.61
C GLN A 122 16.69 6.15 -10.18
N ILE A 123 15.75 5.74 -9.31
CA ILE A 123 14.40 5.38 -9.74
C ILE A 123 13.66 6.61 -10.30
N LYS A 124 12.86 6.39 -11.36
CA LYS A 124 12.03 7.46 -11.92
C LYS A 124 10.96 7.86 -10.91
N THR A 125 10.68 9.16 -10.80
CA THR A 125 9.67 9.70 -9.88
C THR A 125 8.30 9.03 -10.04
N TYR A 126 7.85 8.83 -11.28
CA TYR A 126 6.59 8.14 -11.55
C TYR A 126 6.57 6.72 -10.96
N ASP A 127 7.62 5.94 -11.20
CA ASP A 127 7.73 4.55 -10.73
C ASP A 127 7.77 4.49 -9.20
N LEU A 128 8.54 5.37 -8.57
CA LEU A 128 8.58 5.50 -7.12
C LEU A 128 7.20 5.82 -6.52
N ASN A 129 6.45 6.70 -7.19
CA ASN A 129 5.13 7.11 -6.74
C ASN A 129 4.10 5.99 -6.84
N VAL A 130 4.16 5.17 -7.90
CA VAL A 130 3.34 3.96 -8.01
C VAL A 130 3.70 2.97 -6.89
N LEU A 131 4.99 2.76 -6.61
CA LEU A 131 5.44 1.88 -5.53
C LEU A 131 5.00 2.38 -4.15
N ARG A 132 4.96 3.70 -3.92
CA ARG A 132 4.41 4.31 -2.70
C ARG A 132 2.92 4.07 -2.53
N LEU A 133 2.13 4.20 -3.59
CA LEU A 133 0.69 3.92 -3.57
C LEU A 133 0.41 2.45 -3.18
N ILE A 134 1.25 1.53 -3.65
CA ILE A 134 1.17 0.10 -3.28
C ILE A 134 1.61 -0.12 -1.83
N ALA A 135 2.76 0.43 -1.45
CA ALA A 135 3.31 0.30 -0.10
C ALA A 135 2.34 0.85 0.95
N GLU A 136 1.59 1.91 0.63
CA GLU A 136 0.57 2.48 1.52
C GLU A 136 -0.55 1.48 1.85
N GLN A 137 -0.86 0.53 0.97
CA GLN A 137 -1.83 -0.53 1.27
C GLN A 137 -1.29 -1.55 2.30
N LEU A 138 0.01 -1.55 2.56
CA LEU A 138 0.66 -2.31 3.63
C LEU A 138 0.98 -1.43 4.85
N HIS A 139 0.49 -0.18 4.88
CA HIS A 139 0.76 0.78 5.94
C HIS A 139 -0.49 1.02 6.80
N THR A 140 -0.48 0.52 8.04
CA THR A 140 -1.54 0.74 9.04
C THR A 140 -1.66 2.21 9.38
N GLY A 141 -0.53 2.91 9.44
CA GLY A 141 -0.47 4.33 9.73
C GLY A 141 -0.66 4.68 11.20
N ASN A 142 -0.83 3.69 12.09
CA ASN A 142 -0.86 3.90 13.53
C ASN A 142 -0.68 2.60 14.33
N ASP A 143 -0.49 2.76 15.64
CA ASP A 143 -0.53 1.73 16.65
C ASP A 143 -1.97 1.38 17.03
N PHE A 144 -2.25 0.10 17.11
CA PHE A 144 -3.52 -0.47 17.58
C PHE A 144 -3.33 -1.41 18.78
N SER A 145 -2.17 -1.35 19.46
CA SER A 145 -1.84 -2.14 20.65
C SER A 145 -2.89 -2.00 21.74
N ASP A 146 -3.39 -0.79 21.98
CA ASP A 146 -4.38 -0.49 23.02
C ASP A 146 -5.81 -0.28 22.48
N VAL A 147 -6.04 -0.58 21.20
CA VAL A 147 -7.30 -0.25 20.54
C VAL A 147 -8.21 -1.47 20.45
N GLY A 148 -9.29 -1.44 21.22
CA GLY A 148 -10.40 -2.39 21.11
C GLY A 148 -11.29 -2.14 19.89
N ASN A 149 -12.56 -2.53 19.99
CA ASN A 149 -13.56 -2.10 19.00
C ASN A 149 -13.92 -0.64 19.27
N GLY A 150 -14.00 0.18 18.22
CA GLY A 150 -14.42 1.56 18.37
C GLY A 150 -13.93 2.49 17.27
N THR A 151 -14.12 3.78 17.53
CA THR A 151 -13.64 4.86 16.69
C THR A 151 -12.65 5.69 17.50
N PHE A 152 -11.51 6.03 16.92
CA PHE A 152 -10.52 6.90 17.54
C PHE A 152 -9.83 7.76 16.48
N GLU A 153 -9.17 8.82 16.92
CA GLU A 153 -8.45 9.75 16.05
C GLU A 153 -6.96 9.70 16.32
N ASP A 154 -6.16 9.78 15.26
CA ASP A 154 -4.72 9.95 15.37
C ASP A 154 -4.12 10.55 14.08
N VAL A 155 -2.80 10.66 14.00
CA VAL A 155 -2.06 11.14 12.84
C VAL A 155 -1.44 9.98 12.08
N ALA A 156 -1.84 9.79 10.83
CA ALA A 156 -1.28 8.77 9.95
C ALA A 156 -0.42 9.38 8.84
N ARG A 157 0.64 8.65 8.46
CA ARG A 157 1.44 8.94 7.26
C ARG A 157 0.81 8.26 6.05
N SER A 158 0.86 8.95 4.92
CA SER A 158 0.37 8.49 3.63
C SER A 158 1.21 9.11 2.51
N ILE A 159 0.90 8.77 1.26
CA ILE A 159 1.55 9.44 0.14
C ILE A 159 1.29 10.95 0.14
N ILE A 160 0.13 11.38 0.65
CA ILE A 160 -0.33 12.77 0.60
C ILE A 160 0.20 13.64 1.75
N GLY A 161 0.82 13.03 2.77
CA GLY A 161 1.40 13.75 3.92
C GLY A 161 1.18 13.04 5.25
N LYS A 162 1.23 13.81 6.34
CA LYS A 162 0.88 13.41 7.71
C LYS A 162 -0.46 14.05 8.07
N CYS A 163 -1.52 13.27 8.13
CA CYS A 163 -2.87 13.81 8.30
C CYS A 163 -3.53 13.28 9.55
N ARG A 164 -4.40 14.09 10.16
CA ARG A 164 -5.37 13.56 11.11
C ARG A 164 -6.29 12.56 10.41
N VAL A 165 -6.49 11.40 11.02
CA VAL A 165 -7.27 10.29 10.51
C VAL A 165 -8.20 9.78 11.61
N VAL A 166 -9.46 9.60 11.26
CA VAL A 166 -10.42 8.88 12.08
C VAL A 166 -10.35 7.41 11.70
N PHE A 167 -9.94 6.57 12.64
CA PHE A 167 -9.93 5.12 12.51
C PHE A 167 -11.21 4.54 13.10
N LYS A 168 -11.85 3.63 12.38
CA LYS A 168 -13.00 2.88 12.88
C LYS A 168 -12.77 1.39 12.71
N ILE A 169 -12.69 0.69 13.83
CA ILE A 169 -12.49 -0.76 13.88
C ILE A 169 -13.83 -1.43 14.12
N THR A 170 -14.23 -2.29 13.20
CA THR A 170 -15.43 -3.11 13.32
C THR A 170 -15.08 -4.58 13.16
N ARG A 171 -15.79 -5.43 13.91
CA ARG A 171 -15.70 -6.87 13.81
C ARG A 171 -17.01 -7.39 13.24
N ARG A 172 -16.93 -8.24 12.23
CA ARG A 172 -18.10 -8.87 11.62
C ARG A 172 -17.89 -10.38 11.48
N PRO A 173 -18.97 -11.17 11.57
CA PRO A 173 -18.86 -12.59 11.26
C PRO A 173 -18.38 -12.78 9.82
N GLU A 174 -17.46 -13.72 9.62
CA GLU A 174 -17.00 -14.12 8.30
C GLU A 174 -18.12 -14.91 7.60
N ASN A 175 -18.99 -14.21 6.88
CA ASN A 175 -20.18 -14.80 6.25
C ASN A 175 -19.87 -15.65 5.00
N THR A 176 -18.61 -15.67 4.54
CA THR A 176 -18.21 -16.41 3.35
C THR A 176 -17.57 -17.73 3.71
N LYS A 177 -18.14 -18.83 3.23
CA LYS A 177 -17.42 -20.09 2.99
C LYS A 177 -16.34 -19.85 1.93
N ARG A 178 -15.27 -19.13 2.27
CA ARG A 178 -14.11 -18.98 1.39
C ARG A 178 -13.44 -20.35 1.28
N ASN A 179 -12.98 -20.68 0.08
CA ASN A 179 -12.25 -21.91 -0.18
C ASN A 179 -11.16 -22.08 0.87
N ARG A 180 -11.04 -23.28 1.45
CA ARG A 180 -9.98 -23.59 2.41
C ARG A 180 -8.64 -23.19 1.80
N ARG A 181 -7.98 -22.19 2.40
CA ARG A 181 -6.61 -21.79 2.05
C ARG A 181 -5.65 -22.65 2.87
N ASN A 182 -4.46 -22.86 2.35
CA ASN A 182 -3.41 -23.67 3.01
C ASN A 182 -2.60 -22.87 4.04
N PHE A 183 -3.06 -21.67 4.39
CA PHE A 183 -2.43 -20.79 5.35
C PHE A 183 -3.44 -20.17 6.31
N ASN A 184 -2.98 -19.84 7.51
CA ASN A 184 -3.72 -19.06 8.49
C ASN A 184 -2.94 -17.80 8.87
N LEU A 185 -3.61 -16.66 8.92
CA LEU A 185 -3.07 -15.36 9.27
C LEU A 185 -3.27 -15.07 10.76
N TYR A 186 -2.27 -14.46 11.37
CA TYR A 186 -2.28 -13.97 12.73
C TYR A 186 -1.91 -12.49 12.76
N LEU A 187 -2.64 -11.71 13.56
CA LEU A 187 -2.34 -10.31 13.77
C LEU A 187 -1.36 -10.13 14.91
N LEU A 188 -0.43 -9.20 14.69
CA LEU A 188 0.36 -8.59 15.74
C LEU A 188 -0.05 -7.12 15.78
N PRO A 189 -0.41 -6.55 16.93
CA PRO A 189 -0.27 -7.06 18.30
C PRO A 189 -1.36 -8.07 18.71
N PRO A 190 -1.10 -8.92 19.73
CA PRO A 190 -2.07 -9.90 20.23
C PRO A 190 -3.41 -9.31 20.69
N SER A 191 -3.44 -8.04 21.07
CA SER A 191 -4.65 -7.32 21.51
C SER A 191 -5.73 -7.25 20.46
N LEU A 192 -5.37 -7.20 19.17
CA LEU A 192 -6.33 -7.26 18.06
C LEU A 192 -6.96 -8.64 17.90
N ASN A 193 -6.42 -9.70 18.54
CA ASN A 193 -6.92 -11.09 18.59
C ASN A 193 -7.96 -11.47 17.51
N LEU A 194 -7.50 -12.11 16.44
CA LEU A 194 -8.34 -12.53 15.31
C LEU A 194 -8.97 -13.91 15.58
N LYS A 195 -10.28 -13.94 15.84
CA LYS A 195 -11.01 -15.18 16.12
C LYS A 195 -11.27 -16.02 14.86
N ASP A 196 -11.55 -17.30 15.06
CA ASP A 196 -12.09 -18.16 14.00
C ASP A 196 -13.46 -17.63 13.54
N ASN A 197 -13.66 -17.52 12.21
CA ASN A 197 -14.86 -16.98 11.56
C ASN A 197 -15.15 -15.50 11.83
N GLU A 198 -14.12 -14.70 12.06
CA GLU A 198 -14.23 -13.25 12.22
C GLU A 198 -13.46 -12.52 11.13
N THR A 199 -14.00 -11.38 10.70
CA THR A 199 -13.28 -10.40 9.91
C THR A 199 -13.19 -9.09 10.68
N ILE A 200 -11.98 -8.60 10.88
CA ILE A 200 -11.70 -7.25 11.37
C ILE A 200 -11.68 -6.32 10.17
N VAL A 201 -12.41 -5.22 10.27
CA VAL A 201 -12.45 -4.16 9.26
C VAL A 201 -11.97 -2.86 9.91
N ILE A 202 -10.91 -2.28 9.37
CA ILE A 202 -10.33 -1.01 9.78
C ILE A 202 -10.62 0.01 8.68
N ASP A 203 -11.56 0.90 8.94
CA ASP A 203 -11.85 2.05 8.09
C ASP A 203 -10.99 3.24 8.54
N LYS A 204 -10.45 3.99 7.57
CA LYS A 204 -9.69 5.22 7.78
C LYS A 204 -10.34 6.34 6.99
N THR A 205 -10.73 7.41 7.67
CA THR A 205 -11.24 8.63 7.05
C THR A 205 -10.23 9.74 7.30
N THR A 206 -9.62 10.25 6.23
CA THR A 206 -8.58 11.27 6.34
C THR A 206 -9.20 12.66 6.39
N ASP A 207 -8.83 13.45 7.39
CA ASP A 207 -9.17 14.87 7.44
C ASP A 207 -8.11 15.69 6.70
N LEU A 208 -8.43 16.06 5.46
CA LEU A 208 -7.52 16.74 4.55
C LEU A 208 -7.17 18.17 4.99
N ASN A 209 -8.01 18.80 5.82
CA ASN A 209 -7.75 20.15 6.32
C ASN A 209 -6.72 20.16 7.46
N HIS A 210 -6.44 19.00 8.05
CA HIS A 210 -5.48 18.83 9.14
C HIS A 210 -4.33 17.91 8.73
N CYS A 211 -3.81 18.14 7.52
CA CYS A 211 -2.59 17.53 7.04
C CYS A 211 -1.38 18.43 7.29
N THR A 212 -0.22 17.81 7.43
CA THR A 212 1.10 18.44 7.50
C THR A 212 2.02 17.72 6.53
N CYS A 213 3.12 18.35 6.13
CA CYS A 213 4.02 17.80 5.09
C CYS A 213 3.27 17.44 3.80
N TYR A 214 2.36 18.32 3.35
CA TYR A 214 1.55 18.11 2.17
C TYR A 214 2.40 17.78 0.94
N ALA A 215 1.92 16.87 0.10
CA ALA A 215 2.54 16.57 -1.18
C ALA A 215 2.28 17.69 -2.21
N GLU A 216 2.90 18.86 -2.01
CA GLU A 216 2.78 20.07 -2.83
C GLU A 216 3.09 19.87 -4.33
N LYS A 217 3.78 18.78 -4.68
CA LYS A 217 4.05 18.40 -6.08
C LYS A 217 2.88 17.67 -6.76
N TYR A 218 1.84 17.31 -6.01
CA TYR A 218 0.71 16.50 -6.50
C TYR A 218 -0.60 17.25 -6.57
N TYR A 219 -0.91 18.05 -5.55
CA TYR A 219 -2.21 18.69 -5.44
C TYR A 219 -2.08 20.17 -5.09
N CYS A 220 -2.97 20.95 -5.66
CA CYS A 220 -3.17 22.36 -5.38
C CYS A 220 -3.93 22.53 -4.08
N LYS A 221 -5.02 21.78 -3.89
CA LYS A 221 -5.81 21.80 -2.66
C LYS A 221 -5.96 20.45 -2.00
N TYR A 222 -6.13 20.50 -0.67
CA TYR A 222 -6.48 19.40 0.21
C TYR A 222 -7.71 19.81 1.00
N GLY A 223 -8.87 19.23 0.67
CA GLY A 223 -10.15 19.74 1.16
C GLY A 223 -10.29 21.22 0.78
N ASN A 224 -10.35 22.08 1.79
CA ASN A 224 -10.47 23.53 1.61
C ASN A 224 -9.12 24.27 1.68
N THR A 225 -8.03 23.56 1.96
CA THR A 225 -6.70 24.16 2.18
C THR A 225 -5.91 24.21 0.88
N VAL A 226 -5.45 25.39 0.47
CA VAL A 226 -4.53 25.58 -0.67
C VAL A 226 -3.11 25.28 -0.20
N VAL A 227 -2.46 24.35 -0.88
CA VAL A 227 -1.10 23.88 -0.61
C VAL A 227 -0.12 24.38 -1.66
N CYS A 228 -0.49 24.35 -2.95
CA CYS A 228 0.39 24.72 -4.04
C CYS A 228 -0.39 25.25 -5.25
N GLU A 229 -0.46 26.57 -5.39
CA GLU A 229 -1.29 27.24 -6.40
C GLU A 229 -0.97 26.86 -7.85
N ASN A 230 0.25 26.39 -8.10
CA ASN A 230 0.72 26.03 -9.45
C ASN A 230 0.27 24.62 -9.90
N GLN A 231 -0.30 23.82 -9.00
CA GLN A 231 -0.79 22.49 -9.36
C GLN A 231 -2.21 22.56 -9.93
N GLN A 232 -2.56 21.54 -10.71
CA GLN A 232 -3.85 21.48 -11.43
C GLN A 232 -4.86 20.53 -10.80
N ALA A 233 -4.46 19.73 -9.81
CA ALA A 233 -5.31 18.72 -9.18
C ALA A 233 -5.70 19.14 -7.76
N ASP A 234 -6.97 19.02 -7.40
CA ASP A 234 -7.48 19.22 -6.05
C ASP A 234 -7.86 17.86 -5.46
N LEU A 235 -7.50 17.60 -4.20
CA LEU A 235 -7.89 16.41 -3.46
C LEU A 235 -9.04 16.75 -2.51
N GLU A 236 -10.19 16.11 -2.70
CA GLU A 236 -11.42 16.41 -1.96
C GLU A 236 -11.71 15.38 -0.86
N SER A 237 -11.36 14.11 -1.08
CA SER A 237 -11.50 13.08 -0.06
C SER A 237 -10.50 11.94 -0.23
N MET A 238 -10.13 11.32 0.89
CA MET A 238 -9.33 10.11 0.94
C MET A 238 -9.87 9.18 2.03
N THR A 239 -10.34 8.00 1.62
CA THR A 239 -10.78 6.94 2.52
C THR A 239 -10.01 5.66 2.25
N SER A 240 -9.68 4.92 3.30
CA SER A 240 -9.03 3.62 3.18
C SER A 240 -9.78 2.58 4.01
N ARG A 241 -9.68 1.32 3.59
CA ARG A 241 -10.28 0.17 4.28
C ARG A 241 -9.30 -0.98 4.27
N MET A 242 -9.13 -1.62 5.41
CA MET A 242 -8.43 -2.90 5.54
C MET A 242 -9.40 -3.93 6.09
N GLU A 243 -9.51 -5.09 5.42
CA GLU A 243 -10.31 -6.23 5.85
C GLU A 243 -9.41 -7.44 6.07
N ILE A 244 -9.51 -8.04 7.25
CA ILE A 244 -8.59 -9.07 7.70
C ILE A 244 -9.37 -10.23 8.32
N SER A 245 -9.17 -11.43 7.79
CA SER A 245 -9.62 -12.69 8.41
C SER A 245 -8.46 -13.69 8.48
N LYS A 246 -8.67 -14.85 9.10
CA LYS A 246 -7.61 -15.87 9.19
C LYS A 246 -7.13 -16.36 7.83
N THR A 247 -7.89 -16.19 6.75
CA THR A 247 -7.52 -16.71 5.44
C THR A 247 -7.51 -15.63 4.36
N SER A 248 -7.67 -14.36 4.73
CA SER A 248 -7.79 -13.29 3.76
C SER A 248 -7.30 -11.94 4.27
N PHE A 249 -6.79 -11.16 3.33
CA PHE A 249 -6.43 -9.78 3.54
C PHE A 249 -6.76 -8.98 2.30
N VAL A 250 -7.44 -7.86 2.50
CA VAL A 250 -7.70 -6.86 1.47
C VAL A 250 -7.45 -5.49 2.06
N SER A 251 -6.62 -4.68 1.43
CA SER A 251 -6.49 -3.27 1.74
C SER A 251 -6.85 -2.45 0.51
N SER A 252 -7.59 -1.38 0.69
CA SER A 252 -7.88 -0.45 -0.38
C SER A 252 -7.87 0.99 0.08
N THR A 253 -7.57 1.88 -0.86
CA THR A 253 -7.65 3.34 -0.69
C THR A 253 -8.37 3.93 -1.89
N THR A 254 -9.32 4.81 -1.62
CA THR A 254 -10.02 5.61 -2.63
C THR A 254 -9.71 7.08 -2.42
N ARG A 255 -9.24 7.75 -3.46
CA ARG A 255 -9.09 9.21 -3.52
C ARG A 255 -10.07 9.78 -4.52
N LYS A 256 -10.70 10.90 -4.14
CA LYS A 256 -11.55 11.66 -5.04
C LYS A 256 -11.12 13.11 -5.05
N GLY A 257 -11.25 13.73 -6.21
CA GLY A 257 -10.88 15.11 -6.40
C GLY A 257 -11.19 15.58 -7.80
N THR A 258 -10.58 16.70 -8.18
CA THR A 258 -10.70 17.26 -9.53
C THR A 258 -9.34 17.51 -10.14
N ILE A 259 -9.26 17.51 -11.47
CA ILE A 259 -8.08 17.94 -12.21
C ILE A 259 -8.47 18.91 -13.32
N LYS A 260 -7.73 20.00 -13.44
CA LYS A 260 -7.87 20.99 -14.50
C LYS A 260 -6.91 20.66 -15.63
N GLN A 261 -7.43 20.35 -16.82
CA GLN A 261 -6.62 20.09 -18.00
C GLN A 261 -7.23 20.80 -19.20
N ASN A 262 -6.44 21.57 -19.96
CA ASN A 262 -6.88 22.30 -21.15
C ASN A 262 -8.15 23.17 -20.91
N SER A 263 -8.17 23.91 -19.78
CA SER A 263 -9.31 24.73 -19.34
C SER A 263 -10.58 23.97 -18.97
N GLN A 264 -10.53 22.63 -18.93
CA GLN A 264 -11.63 21.76 -18.53
C GLN A 264 -11.36 21.18 -17.15
N THR A 265 -12.42 20.93 -16.38
CA THR A 265 -12.34 20.28 -15.07
C THR A 265 -12.92 18.88 -15.15
N TYR A 266 -12.16 17.88 -14.69
CA TYR A 266 -12.58 16.49 -14.60
C TYR A 266 -12.65 16.07 -13.14
N ASN A 267 -13.69 15.33 -12.77
CA ASN A 267 -13.72 14.61 -11.52
C ASN A 267 -12.82 13.38 -11.66
N VAL A 268 -11.99 13.12 -10.66
CA VAL A 268 -11.06 12.01 -10.63
C VAL A 268 -11.42 11.09 -9.48
N VAL A 269 -11.52 9.80 -9.77
CA VAL A 269 -11.61 8.75 -8.75
C VAL A 269 -10.44 7.79 -8.96
N GLU A 270 -9.53 7.78 -7.99
CA GLU A 270 -8.44 6.81 -7.92
C GLU A 270 -8.79 5.76 -6.86
N THR A 271 -8.66 4.48 -7.21
CA THR A 271 -8.82 3.36 -6.29
C THR A 271 -7.63 2.43 -6.43
N ILE A 272 -6.95 2.14 -5.32
CA ILE A 272 -5.90 1.12 -5.24
C ILE A 272 -6.39 0.05 -4.28
N THR A 273 -6.30 -1.21 -4.70
CA THR A 273 -6.64 -2.38 -3.90
C THR A 273 -5.48 -3.37 -3.93
N LEU A 274 -5.12 -3.88 -2.77
CA LEU A 274 -4.16 -4.95 -2.56
C LEU A 274 -4.88 -6.13 -1.89
N THR A 275 -4.91 -7.27 -2.57
CA THR A 275 -5.59 -8.49 -2.10
C THR A 275 -4.57 -9.60 -1.93
N LEU A 276 -4.47 -10.20 -0.74
CA LEU A 276 -3.63 -11.39 -0.53
C LEU A 276 -4.26 -12.59 -1.23
N GLU A 277 -3.56 -13.11 -2.24
CA GLU A 277 -4.01 -14.28 -2.99
C GLU A 277 -3.46 -15.57 -2.42
N ASP A 278 -2.19 -15.58 -2.01
CA ASP A 278 -1.55 -16.80 -1.54
C ASP A 278 -0.36 -16.54 -0.63
N VAL A 279 -0.04 -17.56 0.16
CA VAL A 279 1.17 -17.63 0.98
C VAL A 279 1.85 -18.95 0.70
N GLN A 280 3.08 -18.87 0.20
CA GLN A 280 3.87 -20.03 -0.20
C GLN A 280 5.21 -20.03 0.53
N ILE A 281 5.90 -21.16 0.50
CA ILE A 281 7.30 -21.21 0.92
C ILE A 281 8.15 -20.52 -0.15
N ALA A 282 9.01 -19.59 0.24
CA ALA A 282 9.96 -18.99 -0.69
C ALA A 282 10.93 -20.05 -1.22
N THR A 283 11.02 -20.16 -2.55
CA THR A 283 11.98 -21.03 -3.24
C THR A 283 13.25 -20.31 -3.64
N ASN A 284 13.22 -18.96 -3.62
CA ASN A 284 14.31 -18.09 -4.02
C ASN A 284 14.55 -17.05 -2.93
N ASP A 285 15.75 -16.47 -2.92
CA ASP A 285 16.07 -15.34 -2.06
C ASP A 285 15.26 -14.08 -2.42
N PRO A 286 15.08 -13.16 -1.46
CA PRO A 286 14.51 -11.83 -1.72
C PRO A 286 15.23 -11.11 -2.87
N PRO A 287 14.51 -10.37 -3.74
CA PRO A 287 15.14 -9.65 -4.84
C PRO A 287 16.12 -8.58 -4.31
N ALA A 288 17.32 -8.53 -4.90
CA ALA A 288 18.33 -7.54 -4.56
C ALA A 288 18.05 -6.19 -5.24
N ILE A 289 18.32 -5.09 -4.53
CA ILE A 289 18.24 -3.74 -5.06
C ILE A 289 19.65 -3.28 -5.47
N VAL A 290 19.83 -2.98 -6.76
CA VAL A 290 21.10 -2.43 -7.28
C VAL A 290 21.18 -0.94 -6.94
N ASN A 291 22.30 -0.50 -6.36
CA ASN A 291 22.54 0.89 -5.93
C ASN A 291 21.39 1.42 -5.04
N PRO A 292 21.25 0.90 -3.81
CA PRO A 292 20.11 1.20 -2.97
C PRO A 292 20.16 2.63 -2.42
N GLY A 293 19.01 3.28 -2.41
CA GLY A 293 18.76 4.57 -1.78
C GLY A 293 17.58 4.47 -0.81
N LYS A 294 17.58 5.33 0.21
CA LYS A 294 16.52 5.42 1.22
C LYS A 294 15.54 6.55 0.91
N THR A 295 14.26 6.30 1.11
CA THR A 295 13.19 7.29 1.01
C THR A 295 12.06 6.96 1.98
N LYS A 296 10.97 7.74 1.95
CA LYS A 296 9.77 7.54 2.75
C LYS A 296 8.55 7.35 1.86
N ILE A 297 7.45 6.92 2.49
CA ILE A 297 6.15 6.76 1.84
C ILE A 297 5.55 8.08 1.34
N LEU A 298 5.91 9.19 2.00
CA LEU A 298 5.48 10.54 1.62
C LEU A 298 6.06 10.93 0.25
N ALA A 299 5.21 11.43 -0.64
CA ALA A 299 5.55 11.79 -2.01
C ALA A 299 6.75 12.76 -2.14
N ASN A 300 6.87 13.72 -1.24
CA ASN A 300 7.89 14.77 -1.33
C ASN A 300 9.32 14.31 -0.99
N TYR A 301 9.49 13.11 -0.45
CA TYR A 301 10.81 12.67 -0.01
C TYR A 301 11.63 12.17 -1.19
N ASP A 302 12.70 12.86 -1.56
CA ASP A 302 13.61 12.36 -2.57
C ASP A 302 14.39 11.13 -2.08
N VAL A 303 14.93 10.36 -3.02
CA VAL A 303 15.75 9.19 -2.70
C VAL A 303 17.15 9.65 -2.31
N LYS A 304 17.56 9.36 -1.07
CA LYS A 304 18.88 9.69 -0.54
C LYS A 304 19.80 8.48 -0.63
N ASN A 305 21.10 8.73 -0.80
CA ASN A 305 22.11 7.68 -0.69
C ASN A 305 22.13 7.08 0.72
N ILE A 306 22.32 5.76 0.79
CA ILE A 306 22.47 5.05 2.08
C ILE A 306 23.88 5.31 2.66
N LEU A 307 24.88 5.58 1.82
CA LEU A 307 26.27 5.81 2.22
C LEU A 307 26.54 7.16 2.93
N ILE A 308 25.53 7.98 3.22
CA ILE A 308 25.74 9.36 3.76
C ILE A 308 25.18 9.58 5.18
N ASP A 309 24.41 8.66 5.76
CA ASP A 309 23.79 8.91 7.08
C ASP A 309 23.76 7.63 7.95
N ASP A 310 24.92 7.15 8.35
CA ASP A 310 25.05 6.32 9.57
C ASP A 310 26.31 6.80 10.32
N GLU A 311 26.35 8.09 10.65
CA GLU A 311 27.07 8.64 11.80
C GLU A 311 26.70 10.13 11.96
N GLN A 312 26.09 10.44 13.11
CA GLN A 312 25.88 11.79 13.68
C GLN A 312 24.70 12.65 13.17
N LEU A 313 23.55 12.53 13.85
CA LEU A 313 22.86 13.65 14.52
C LEU A 313 21.83 13.14 15.54
#